data_AF-A0A2I0X4H2-F1
#
_entry.id   AF-A0A2I0X4H2-F1
#
_cell.length_a   1.000
_cell.length_b   1.000
_cell.length_c   1.000
_cell.angle_alpha   90.00
_cell.angle_beta   90.00
_cell.angle_gamma   90.00
#
_symmetry.space_group_name_H-M   'P 1'
#
loop_
_entity.id
_entity.type
_entity.pdbx_description
1 polymer ?
#
loop_
_entity_poly.entity_id
_entity_poly.type
_entity_poly.pdbx_seq_one_letter_code
_entity_poly.pdbx_strand_id
1 'polypeptide(L)'
;MNERLPKNLSVCSAFLANIDEDKSVAVKLFGNDYTLPPWSVIVLADCKNLAFNTAQVGSQISIKSSSPLLSSYSNTTSPGNLLLSAKDFSVSSTWMAFSEPIGIWNSNSFTTQQILEHLNVTKDASDYLWYITRWYIWELG
;
A
#
# COMPACT_ATOMS: atom_id res chain seq x y z
N MET A 1 22.76 42.88 7.03
CA MET A 1 23.49 42.59 5.77
C MET A 1 22.45 42.62 4.66
N ASN A 2 22.42 43.72 3.90
CA ASN A 2 21.50 43.92 2.78
C ASN A 2 22.17 43.40 1.51
N GLU A 3 22.04 42.11 1.23
CA GLU A 3 22.47 41.58 -0.07
C GLU A 3 21.32 41.72 -1.07
N ARG A 4 21.45 42.72 -1.97
CA ARG A 4 20.59 42.85 -3.15
C ARG A 4 21.04 41.81 -4.17
N LEU A 5 20.18 40.84 -4.45
CA LEU A 5 20.36 39.84 -5.50
C LEU A 5 20.53 40.52 -6.88
N PRO A 6 21.44 40.05 -7.76
CA PRO A 6 21.76 40.73 -9.02
C PRO A 6 20.58 40.76 -9.98
N LYS A 7 20.35 41.92 -10.60
CA LYS A 7 19.37 42.14 -11.67
C LYS A 7 19.86 41.48 -12.96
N ASN A 8 19.51 40.20 -13.19
CA ASN A 8 19.03 39.69 -14.48
C ASN A 8 18.64 38.20 -14.38
N LEU A 9 17.34 37.96 -14.59
CA LEU A 9 16.63 36.68 -14.73
C LEU A 9 16.78 35.64 -13.60
N SER A 10 16.58 36.02 -12.33
CA SER A 10 16.50 35.02 -11.26
C SER A 10 15.14 34.33 -11.28
N VAL A 11 15.06 33.18 -11.97
CA VAL A 11 14.01 32.21 -11.70
C VAL A 11 14.09 31.88 -10.20
N CYS A 12 13.05 32.23 -9.45
CA CYS A 12 13.01 32.12 -8.00
C CYS A 12 11.85 31.20 -7.63
N SER A 13 12.10 30.19 -6.81
CA SER A 13 11.03 29.44 -6.15
C SER A 13 11.35 29.29 -4.67
N ALA A 14 10.31 29.28 -3.85
CA ALA A 14 10.43 29.16 -2.40
C ALA A 14 9.41 28.15 -1.86
N PHE A 15 9.82 27.46 -0.81
CA PHE A 15 9.01 26.48 -0.09
C PHE A 15 8.96 26.91 1.36
N LEU A 16 7.75 27.16 1.87
CA LEU A 16 7.52 27.52 3.25
C LEU A 16 6.85 26.33 3.92
N ALA A 17 7.48 25.76 4.95
CA ALA A 17 6.98 24.59 5.65
C ALA A 17 6.55 24.96 7.07
N ASN A 18 5.36 24.52 7.46
CA ASN A 18 4.90 24.50 8.83
C ASN A 18 4.87 23.05 9.32
N ILE A 19 5.77 22.72 10.24
CA ILE A 19 5.89 21.38 10.84
C ILE A 19 5.09 21.24 12.14
N ASP A 20 4.43 22.31 12.61
CA ASP A 20 3.49 22.23 13.73
C ASP A 20 2.24 21.47 13.28
N GLU A 21 1.89 20.40 13.97
CA GLU A 21 0.77 19.52 13.62
C GLU A 21 -0.60 20.12 13.99
N ASP A 22 -0.61 21.12 14.88
CA ASP A 22 -1.84 21.63 15.49
C ASP A 22 -2.14 23.10 15.11
N LYS A 23 -1.09 23.90 14.88
CA LYS A 23 -1.22 25.36 14.79
C LYS A 23 -0.83 25.88 13.42
N SER A 24 -1.64 26.82 12.94
CA SER A 24 -1.28 27.63 11.78
C SER A 24 -0.27 28.71 12.17
N VAL A 25 0.66 29.02 11.26
CA VAL A 25 1.67 30.07 11.45
C VAL A 25 1.66 31.06 10.29
N ALA A 26 1.82 32.34 10.60
CA ALA A 26 2.01 33.38 9.59
C ALA A 26 3.49 33.74 9.49
N VAL A 27 4.05 33.69 8.28
CA VAL A 27 5.45 34.03 8.00
C VAL A 27 5.53 35.13 6.96
N LYS A 28 6.55 36.00 7.10
CA LYS A 28 6.83 37.08 6.15
C LYS A 28 7.99 36.70 5.24
N LEU A 29 7.77 36.67 3.93
CA LEU A 29 8.81 36.47 2.92
C LEU A 29 8.70 37.55 1.84
N PHE A 30 9.80 38.26 1.59
CA PHE A 30 9.88 39.38 0.65
C PHE A 30 8.79 40.46 0.85
N GLY A 31 8.37 40.68 2.10
CA GLY A 31 7.34 41.65 2.47
C GLY A 31 5.89 41.17 2.28
N ASN A 32 5.68 39.93 1.82
CA ASN A 32 4.36 39.32 1.73
C ASN A 32 4.15 38.35 2.90
N ASP A 33 2.90 38.25 3.35
CA ASP A 33 2.50 37.42 4.50
C ASP A 33 1.86 36.13 3.97
N TYR A 34 2.35 34.99 4.44
CA TYR A 34 1.82 33.68 4.09
C TYR A 34 1.36 32.97 5.36
N THR A 35 0.10 32.57 5.41
CA THR A 35 -0.46 31.77 6.50
C THR A 35 -0.41 30.30 6.10
N LEU A 36 0.38 29.53 6.84
CA LEU A 36 0.54 28.10 6.64
C LEU A 36 -0.37 27.35 7.61
N PRO A 37 -1.28 26.49 7.12
CA PRO A 37 -2.00 25.52 7.94
C PRO A 37 -1.04 24.58 8.70
N PRO A 38 -1.52 23.86 9.73
CA PRO A 38 -0.73 22.83 10.38
C PRO A 38 -0.26 21.77 9.38
N TRP A 39 0.94 21.23 9.60
CA TRP A 39 1.55 20.17 8.81
C TRP A 39 1.45 20.39 7.28
N SER A 40 1.93 21.55 6.80
CA SER A 40 1.76 21.95 5.41
C SER A 40 2.98 22.61 4.79
N VAL A 41 3.06 22.55 3.45
CA VAL A 41 4.05 23.27 2.65
C VAL A 41 3.33 24.15 1.62
N ILE A 42 3.66 25.44 1.64
CA ILE A 42 3.31 26.41 0.61
C ILE A 42 4.45 26.49 -0.41
N VAL A 43 4.11 26.33 -1.69
CA VAL A 43 5.02 26.44 -2.83
C VAL A 43 4.77 27.76 -3.56
N LEU A 44 5.80 28.58 -3.66
CA LEU A 44 5.81 29.83 -4.40
C LEU A 44 6.61 29.64 -5.69
N ALA A 45 5.95 29.71 -6.86
CA ALA A 45 6.61 29.45 -8.15
C ALA A 45 7.56 30.57 -8.58
N ASP A 46 7.35 31.78 -8.07
CA ASP A 46 8.10 33.01 -8.35
C ASP A 46 8.53 33.73 -7.05
N CYS A 47 8.57 33.00 -5.93
CA CYS A 47 8.82 33.51 -4.57
C CYS A 47 7.80 34.56 -4.06
N LYS A 48 6.69 34.78 -4.78
CA LYS A 48 5.67 35.78 -4.45
C LYS A 48 4.24 35.23 -4.49
N ASN A 49 3.90 34.48 -5.52
CA ASN A 49 2.57 33.96 -5.76
C ASN A 49 2.48 32.51 -5.30
N LEU A 50 1.43 32.22 -4.52
CA LEU A 50 1.08 30.87 -4.10
C LEU A 50 0.69 30.03 -5.32
N ALA A 51 1.52 29.04 -5.65
CA ALA A 51 1.24 28.09 -6.72
C ALA A 51 0.53 26.84 -6.18
N PHE A 52 0.92 26.38 -4.98
CA PHE A 52 0.36 25.18 -4.37
C PHE A 52 0.48 25.21 -2.85
N ASN A 53 -0.48 24.59 -2.16
CA ASN A 53 -0.45 24.34 -0.72
C ASN A 53 -0.85 22.89 -0.48
N THR A 54 -0.01 22.10 0.20
CA THR A 54 -0.29 20.69 0.47
C THR A 54 -1.53 20.45 1.33
N ALA A 55 -1.94 21.42 2.16
CA ALA A 55 -3.16 21.33 2.96
C ALA A 55 -4.43 21.74 2.19
N GLN A 56 -4.29 22.31 0.98
CA GLN A 56 -5.43 22.72 0.16
C GLN A 56 -5.61 21.75 -1.02
N VAL A 57 -6.55 20.82 -0.87
CA VAL A 57 -6.85 19.80 -1.90
C VAL A 57 -8.00 20.30 -2.78
N GLY A 58 -7.71 20.63 -4.04
CA GLY A 58 -8.70 21.05 -5.04
C GLY A 58 -9.32 19.91 -5.84
N SER A 59 -8.80 18.69 -5.71
CA SER A 59 -9.32 17.50 -6.41
C SER A 59 -10.49 16.88 -5.64
N GLN A 60 -11.43 16.30 -6.38
CA GLN A 60 -12.55 15.55 -5.80
C GLN A 60 -12.09 14.27 -5.08
N ILE A 61 -12.73 13.96 -3.95
CA ILE A 61 -12.50 12.73 -3.19
C ILE A 61 -13.30 11.59 -3.84
N SER A 62 -12.68 10.44 -4.08
CA SER A 62 -13.35 9.22 -4.51
C SER A 62 -13.42 8.21 -3.37
N ILE A 63 -14.64 7.84 -2.96
CA ILE A 63 -14.87 6.85 -1.92
C ILE A 63 -15.21 5.53 -2.60
N LYS A 64 -14.35 4.52 -2.44
CA LYS A 64 -14.59 3.18 -2.95
C LYS A 64 -15.53 2.45 -1.99
N SER A 65 -16.77 2.21 -2.42
CA SER A 65 -17.69 1.28 -1.76
C SER A 65 -17.73 -0.04 -2.54
N SER A 66 -17.62 -1.17 -1.83
CA SER A 66 -17.86 -2.49 -2.38
C SER A 66 -19.23 -2.97 -1.90
N SER A 67 -20.27 -2.85 -2.72
CA SER A 67 -21.52 -3.55 -2.46
C SER A 67 -21.40 -4.98 -2.95
N PRO A 68 -21.74 -6.01 -2.15
CA PRO A 68 -21.88 -7.35 -2.68
C PRO A 68 -22.99 -7.35 -3.73
N LEU A 69 -22.72 -7.90 -4.91
CA LEU A 69 -23.73 -8.11 -5.95
C LEU A 69 -24.77 -9.09 -5.39
N LEU A 70 -25.91 -8.59 -4.92
CA LEU A 70 -27.06 -9.43 -4.66
C LEU A 70 -27.62 -9.79 -6.04
N SER A 71 -27.35 -11.02 -6.49
CA SER A 71 -27.90 -11.57 -7.72
C SER A 71 -29.42 -11.35 -7.73
N SER A 72 -29.90 -10.50 -8.64
CA SER A 72 -31.32 -10.30 -8.88
C SER A 72 -31.89 -11.61 -9.44
N TYR A 73 -32.39 -12.46 -8.55
CA TYR A 73 -33.26 -13.55 -8.95
C TYR A 73 -34.55 -12.91 -9.44
N SER A 74 -34.70 -12.86 -10.76
CA SER A 74 -35.94 -12.47 -11.41
C SER A 74 -37.09 -13.36 -10.92
N ASN A 75 -38.12 -12.72 -10.38
CA ASN A 75 -39.35 -13.34 -9.89
C ASN A 75 -40.05 -14.15 -10.99
N THR A 76 -40.11 -15.47 -10.82
CA THR A 76 -41.24 -16.28 -11.32
C THR A 76 -41.65 -17.33 -10.28
N THR A 77 -42.58 -16.88 -9.42
CA THR A 77 -43.79 -17.60 -8.96
C THR A 77 -43.66 -19.05 -8.47
N SER A 78 -43.36 -19.24 -7.18
CA SER A 78 -44.14 -20.11 -6.26
C SER A 78 -43.70 -19.90 -4.80
N PRO A 79 -44.61 -19.90 -3.80
CA PRO A 79 -44.29 -19.48 -2.43
C PRO A 79 -43.69 -20.63 -1.61
N GLY A 80 -42.42 -20.49 -1.22
CA GLY A 80 -41.76 -21.37 -0.26
C GLY A 80 -40.76 -20.58 0.58
N ASN A 81 -41.23 -20.08 1.73
CA ASN A 81 -40.47 -19.75 2.94
C ASN A 81 -38.92 -19.85 2.87
N LEU A 82 -38.27 -18.69 2.69
CA LEU A 82 -36.83 -18.51 2.91
C LEU A 82 -36.52 -18.50 4.41
N LEU A 83 -36.20 -19.67 4.96
CA LEU A 83 -35.47 -19.80 6.22
C LEU A 83 -34.00 -19.51 5.91
N LEU A 84 -33.49 -18.37 6.38
CA LEU A 84 -32.07 -18.02 6.33
C LEU A 84 -31.26 -19.05 7.13
N SER A 85 -30.77 -20.07 6.45
CA SER A 85 -29.81 -21.03 6.99
C SER A 85 -28.57 -20.98 6.12
N ALA A 86 -27.61 -20.15 6.55
CA ALA A 86 -26.18 -20.22 6.22
C ALA A 86 -25.78 -20.62 4.78
N LYS A 87 -26.49 -20.12 3.75
CA LYS A 87 -26.28 -20.49 2.35
C LYS A 87 -26.13 -19.30 1.41
N ASP A 88 -25.69 -18.15 1.95
CA ASP A 88 -25.40 -16.93 1.18
C ASP A 88 -23.89 -16.74 0.94
N PHE A 89 -23.12 -17.82 0.99
CA PHE A 89 -21.82 -17.90 0.33
C PHE A 89 -21.94 -18.92 -0.79
N SER A 90 -22.28 -18.44 -1.99
CA SER A 90 -22.24 -19.24 -3.22
C SER A 90 -20.78 -19.46 -3.62
N VAL A 91 -20.07 -20.27 -2.84
CA VAL A 91 -18.98 -21.06 -3.41
C VAL A 91 -19.68 -22.11 -4.24
N SER A 92 -19.51 -22.01 -5.56
CA SER A 92 -19.93 -23.04 -6.51
C SER A 92 -19.67 -24.42 -5.90
N SER A 93 -20.70 -25.25 -5.72
CA SER A 93 -20.60 -26.53 -5.01
C SER A 93 -19.83 -27.61 -5.80
N THR A 94 -18.93 -27.19 -6.69
CA THR A 94 -18.17 -28.00 -7.65
C THR A 94 -16.66 -27.92 -7.42
N TRP A 95 -16.20 -27.15 -6.43
CA TRP A 95 -14.78 -27.12 -6.08
C TRP A 95 -14.35 -28.45 -5.48
N MET A 96 -13.30 -29.02 -6.04
CA MET A 96 -12.55 -30.11 -5.43
C MET A 96 -11.22 -29.55 -4.92
N ALA A 97 -10.78 -30.06 -3.76
CA ALA A 97 -9.51 -29.70 -3.17
C ALA A 97 -8.57 -30.91 -3.22
N PHE A 98 -7.30 -30.66 -3.47
CA PHE A 98 -6.23 -31.63 -3.34
C PHE A 98 -5.26 -31.12 -2.28
N SER A 99 -4.92 -31.98 -1.31
CA SER A 99 -3.94 -31.65 -0.28
C SER A 99 -2.56 -32.04 -0.78
N GLU A 100 -1.68 -31.07 -0.94
CA GLU A 100 -0.30 -31.35 -1.31
C GLU A 100 0.46 -32.01 -0.15
N PRO A 101 1.24 -33.08 -0.40
CA PRO A 101 2.06 -33.71 0.61
C PRO A 101 3.26 -32.84 1.00
N ILE A 102 3.66 -32.91 2.27
CA ILE A 102 4.84 -32.19 2.78
C ILE A 102 6.14 -32.81 2.25
N GLY A 103 7.12 -31.96 1.91
CA GLY A 103 8.49 -32.40 1.62
C GLY A 103 8.64 -33.27 0.36
N ILE A 104 7.93 -32.94 -0.72
CA ILE A 104 8.00 -33.66 -2.00
C ILE A 104 9.44 -33.68 -2.52
N TRP A 105 10.05 -34.86 -2.54
CA TRP A 105 11.32 -35.07 -3.23
C TRP A 105 11.05 -35.32 -4.70
N ASN A 106 11.45 -34.39 -5.55
CA ASN A 106 11.48 -34.56 -7.00
C ASN A 106 12.92 -34.85 -7.47
N SER A 107 13.08 -35.10 -8.77
CA SER A 107 14.39 -35.26 -9.42
C SER A 107 15.32 -34.06 -9.26
N ASN A 108 14.80 -32.90 -8.85
CA ASN A 108 15.54 -31.65 -8.71
C ASN A 108 15.91 -31.38 -7.24
N SER A 109 15.65 -32.31 -6.34
CA SER A 109 16.11 -32.23 -4.96
C SER A 109 17.63 -32.42 -4.88
N PHE A 110 18.28 -31.62 -4.03
CA PHE A 110 19.72 -31.69 -3.81
C PHE A 110 20.04 -31.44 -2.33
N THR A 111 21.24 -31.85 -1.90
CA THR A 111 21.71 -31.68 -0.52
C THR A 111 22.93 -30.77 -0.46
N THR A 112 23.06 -30.04 0.63
CA THR A 112 24.18 -29.13 0.91
C THR A 112 24.39 -29.02 2.41
N GLN A 113 25.62 -28.71 2.82
CA GLN A 113 25.99 -28.50 4.22
C GLN A 113 25.74 -27.05 4.69
N GLN A 114 25.27 -26.18 3.81
CA GLN A 114 25.00 -24.77 4.10
C GLN A 114 23.56 -24.39 3.78
N ILE A 115 23.07 -23.32 4.41
CA ILE A 115 21.79 -22.71 4.03
C ILE A 115 22.04 -21.86 2.79
N LEU A 116 21.38 -22.20 1.69
CA LEU A 116 21.46 -21.44 0.43
C LEU A 116 20.37 -20.37 0.37
N GLU A 117 20.62 -19.30 -0.37
CA GLU A 117 19.68 -18.21 -0.61
C GLU A 117 18.57 -18.63 -1.59
N HIS A 118 17.33 -18.16 -1.37
CA HIS A 118 16.12 -18.60 -2.05
C HIS A 118 16.20 -18.38 -3.57
N LEU A 119 16.40 -17.14 -4.03
CA LEU A 119 16.40 -16.80 -5.46
C LEU A 119 17.55 -17.47 -6.22
N ASN A 120 18.69 -17.63 -5.56
CA ASN A 120 19.83 -18.32 -6.14
C ASN A 120 19.52 -19.81 -6.37
N VAL A 121 18.68 -20.43 -5.54
CA VAL A 121 18.26 -21.82 -5.69
C VAL A 121 17.09 -21.96 -6.67
N THR A 122 16.05 -21.16 -6.54
CA THR A 122 14.84 -21.30 -7.38
C THR A 122 15.02 -20.71 -8.78
N LYS A 123 15.97 -19.79 -8.96
CA LYS A 123 16.18 -19.06 -10.23
C LYS A 123 14.89 -18.43 -10.76
N ASP A 124 14.04 -17.96 -9.85
CA ASP A 124 12.72 -17.39 -10.17
C ASP A 124 11.78 -18.36 -10.91
N ALA A 125 12.04 -19.67 -10.84
CA ALA A 125 11.18 -20.68 -11.44
C ALA A 125 9.97 -21.05 -10.57
N SER A 126 9.99 -20.73 -9.27
CA SER A 126 8.93 -21.02 -8.30
C SER A 126 9.03 -20.08 -7.10
N ASP A 127 7.88 -19.72 -6.52
CA ASP A 127 7.76 -18.96 -5.27
C ASP A 127 8.09 -19.81 -4.01
N TYR A 128 8.20 -21.13 -4.18
CA TYR A 128 8.36 -22.10 -3.08
C TYR A 128 9.72 -22.79 -3.10
N LEU A 129 10.36 -22.85 -1.93
CA LEU A 129 11.58 -23.61 -1.67
C LEU A 129 11.49 -24.34 -0.32
N TRP A 130 11.70 -25.67 -0.34
CA TRP A 130 11.71 -26.51 0.87
C TRP A 130 13.13 -26.64 1.45
N TYR A 131 13.32 -26.24 2.72
CA TYR A 131 14.53 -26.53 3.48
C TYR A 131 14.29 -27.72 4.41
N ILE A 132 15.04 -28.80 4.21
CA ILE A 132 14.87 -30.05 4.97
C ILE A 132 16.21 -30.39 5.64
N THR A 133 16.19 -30.56 6.97
CA THR A 133 17.35 -31.00 7.77
C THR A 133 16.95 -32.17 8.67
N ARG A 134 17.93 -32.97 9.10
CA ARG A 134 17.73 -34.11 10.00
C ARG A 134 18.64 -33.96 11.21
N TRP A 135 18.12 -34.28 12.39
CA TRP A 135 18.87 -34.27 13.64
C TRP A 135 18.68 -35.62 14.33
N TYR A 136 19.77 -36.17 14.87
CA TYR A 136 19.76 -37.44 15.59
C TYR A 136 19.62 -37.14 17.08
N ILE A 137 18.64 -37.77 17.72
CA ILE A 137 18.47 -37.74 19.18
C ILE A 137 19.02 -39.06 19.71
N TRP A 138 19.94 -38.98 20.67
CA TRP A 138 20.41 -40.14 21.41
C TRP A 138 19.84 -40.07 22.81
N GLU A 139 19.10 -41.10 23.24
CA GLU A 139 18.71 -41.26 24.64
C GLU A 139 19.86 -41.93 25.39
N LEU A 140 20.33 -41.30 26.47
CA LEU A 140 21.31 -41.88 27.38
C LEU A 140 20.56 -42.78 28.36
N GLY A 141 20.73 -44.10 28.20
CA GLY A 141 20.34 -45.11 29.19
C GLY A 141 21.36 -45.25 30.31
#